data_AF-A0AAV3Y855-F1
#
_entry.id   AF-A0AAV3Y855-F1
#
_cell.length_a   1.000
_cell.length_b   1.000
_cell.length_c   1.000
_cell.angle_alpha   90.00
_cell.angle_beta   90.00
_cell.angle_gamma   90.00
#
_symmetry.space_group_name_H-M   'P 1'
#
loop_
_entity.id
_entity.type
_entity.pdbx_description
1 polymer ?
#
loop_
_entity_poly.entity_id
_entity_poly.type
_entity_poly.pdbx_seq_one_letter_code
_entity_poly.pdbx_strand_id
1 'polypeptide(L)'
;MNLRVKLDTGANANILTLRSFKQMYPENVTGNDEIINADFVTKSKTKLIGYSGEKINNIGTMTIKCGKDRIPQVFFITKTDGPNILSLQGCRALDLVKINCNISNKTTVNSVEDLKTLFPGQSDTIGSFQGNFHIQIDKNATPVVQPPRKYPVHIKNELK
;
A
#
# COMPACT_ATOMS: atom_id res chain seq x y z
N MET A 1 8.52 22.16 10.94
CA MET A 1 7.60 21.58 9.93
C MET A 1 7.02 20.27 10.45
N ASN A 2 5.76 19.96 10.16
CA ASN A 2 5.17 18.65 10.44
C ASN A 2 5.22 17.79 9.18
N LEU A 3 5.90 16.63 9.23
CA LEU A 3 5.94 15.69 8.11
C LEU A 3 4.59 15.00 7.95
N ARG A 4 3.95 15.18 6.79
CA ARG A 4 2.74 14.45 6.42
C ARG A 4 3.11 13.16 5.68
N VAL A 5 2.55 12.04 6.13
CA VAL A 5 2.76 10.71 5.56
C VAL A 5 1.43 10.03 5.28
N LYS A 6 1.38 9.21 4.24
CA LYS A 6 0.30 8.26 4.00
C LYS A 6 0.61 6.96 4.72
N LEU A 7 -0.33 6.47 5.52
CA LEU A 7 -0.25 5.12 6.08
C LEU A 7 -0.56 4.14 4.95
N ASP A 8 0.41 3.29 4.61
CA ASP A 8 0.28 2.32 3.51
C ASP A 8 0.67 0.94 4.00
N THR A 9 -0.34 0.14 4.37
CA THR A 9 -0.15 -1.23 4.84
C THR A 9 0.26 -2.18 3.71
N GLY A 10 0.15 -1.77 2.45
CA GLY A 10 0.63 -2.53 1.29
C GLY A 10 2.11 -2.29 0.99
N ALA A 11 2.72 -1.25 1.58
CA ALA A 11 4.13 -0.95 1.40
C ALA A 11 5.01 -1.68 2.43
N ASN A 12 6.17 -2.16 1.99
CA ASN A 12 7.20 -2.77 2.84
C ASN A 12 8.29 -1.80 3.32
N ALA A 13 8.34 -0.59 2.76
CA ALA A 13 9.38 0.40 3.02
C ALA A 13 8.77 1.78 3.28
N ASN A 14 9.29 2.49 4.28
CA ASN A 14 8.91 3.89 4.51
C ASN A 14 9.60 4.76 3.44
N ILE A 15 8.85 5.71 2.87
CA ILE A 15 9.34 6.59 1.80
C ILE A 15 9.32 8.04 2.30
N LEU A 16 10.47 8.70 2.20
CA LEU A 16 10.58 10.15 2.31
C LEU A 16 10.92 10.70 0.92
N THR A 17 10.06 11.53 0.38
CA THR A 17 10.33 12.20 -0.89
C THR A 17 11.47 13.19 -0.74
N LEU A 18 12.30 13.34 -1.77
CA LEU A 18 13.35 14.37 -1.80
C LEU A 18 12.77 15.77 -1.57
N ARG A 19 11.57 16.04 -2.09
CA ARG A 19 10.81 17.26 -1.81
C ARG A 19 10.64 17.49 -0.30
N SER A 20 10.18 16.49 0.44
CA SER A 20 9.96 16.63 1.89
C SER A 20 11.28 16.69 2.65
N PHE A 21 12.31 15.96 2.19
CA PHE A 21 13.65 16.05 2.76
C PHE A 21 14.21 17.47 2.68
N LYS A 22 14.16 18.11 1.51
CA LYS A 22 14.59 19.51 1.32
C LYS A 22 13.86 20.50 2.23
N GLN A 23 12.56 20.28 2.47
CA GLN A 23 11.78 21.14 3.34
C GLN A 23 12.15 20.97 4.82
N MET A 24 12.57 19.76 5.21
CA MET A 24 12.96 19.44 6.58
C MET A 24 14.41 19.80 6.88
N TYR A 25 15.29 19.68 5.89
CA TYR A 25 16.74 19.82 6.01
C TYR A 25 17.32 20.61 4.82
N PRO A 26 16.89 21.87 4.61
CA PRO A 26 17.30 22.68 3.46
C PRO A 26 18.82 22.88 3.38
N GLU A 27 19.51 22.96 4.52
CA GLU A 27 20.95 23.12 4.63
C GLU A 27 21.76 21.89 4.15
N ASN A 28 21.10 20.74 3.98
CA ASN A 28 21.75 19.49 3.58
C ASN A 28 21.54 19.13 2.11
N VAL A 29 20.97 20.04 1.31
CA VAL A 29 20.73 19.82 -0.12
C VAL A 29 21.27 20.98 -0.94
N THR A 30 22.01 20.67 -2.01
CA THR A 30 22.47 21.68 -2.98
C THR A 30 21.32 22.15 -3.87
N GLY A 31 21.51 23.26 -4.58
CA GLY A 31 20.56 23.71 -5.61
C GLY A 31 20.31 22.70 -6.74
N ASN A 32 21.16 21.68 -6.90
CA ASN A 32 21.07 20.62 -7.91
C ASN A 32 20.53 19.29 -7.36
N ASP A 33 19.87 19.30 -6.19
CA ASP A 33 19.24 18.10 -5.62
C ASP A 33 20.24 17.04 -5.11
N GLU A 34 21.47 17.46 -4.83
CA GLU A 34 22.50 16.61 -4.26
C GLU A 34 22.55 16.76 -2.75
N ILE A 35 22.67 15.64 -2.03
CA ILE A 35 22.73 15.64 -0.58
C ILE A 35 24.18 15.93 -0.16
N ILE A 36 24.37 17.01 0.60
CA ILE A 36 25.68 17.55 0.96
C ILE A 36 26.31 16.78 2.13
N ASN A 37 25.48 16.30 3.07
CA ASN A 37 25.96 15.66 4.28
C ASN A 37 25.61 14.15 4.31
N ALA A 38 26.65 13.32 4.20
CA ALA A 38 26.55 11.87 4.24
C ALA A 38 26.29 11.30 5.65
N ASP A 39 26.52 12.07 6.72
CA ASP A 39 26.27 11.61 8.09
C ASP A 39 24.77 11.48 8.39
N PHE A 40 23.94 12.21 7.62
CA PHE A 40 22.48 12.13 7.72
C PHE A 40 21.87 11.04 6.84
N VAL A 41 22.53 10.72 5.72
CA VAL A 41 21.99 9.83 4.69
C VAL A 41 22.99 8.74 4.38
N THR A 42 22.65 7.53 4.80
CA THR A 42 23.42 6.34 4.49
C THR A 42 23.12 5.90 3.06
N LYS A 43 24.15 5.69 2.23
CA LYS A 43 23.98 5.11 0.89
C LYS A 43 23.32 3.74 1.00
N SER A 44 22.33 3.50 0.15
CA SER A 44 21.61 2.23 0.10
C SER A 44 21.65 1.65 -1.31
N LYS A 45 21.98 0.36 -1.43
CA LYS A 45 21.91 -0.39 -2.70
C LYS A 45 20.53 -1.03 -2.93
N THR A 46 19.57 -0.81 -2.02
CA THR A 46 18.24 -1.39 -2.10
C THR A 46 17.50 -0.85 -3.32
N LYS A 47 16.97 -1.77 -4.12
CA LYS A 47 16.09 -1.44 -5.25
C LYS A 47 14.67 -1.30 -4.73
N LEU A 48 14.08 -0.13 -4.95
CA LEU A 48 12.68 0.13 -4.64
C LEU A 48 11.86 0.01 -5.92
N ILE A 49 10.80 -0.77 -5.86
CA ILE A 49 9.91 -1.05 -6.99
C ILE A 49 8.49 -0.79 -6.50
N GLY A 50 7.76 0.06 -7.21
CA GLY A 50 6.36 0.30 -6.94
C GLY A 50 5.49 -0.85 -7.44
N TYR A 51 4.22 -0.85 -7.06
CA TYR A 51 3.31 -1.96 -7.32
C TYR A 51 3.13 -2.25 -8.83
N SER A 52 3.23 -1.22 -9.69
CA SER A 52 3.11 -1.42 -11.15
C SER A 52 4.42 -1.85 -11.81
N GLY A 53 5.46 -2.15 -11.03
CA GLY A 53 6.79 -2.53 -11.51
C GLY A 53 7.70 -1.35 -11.80
N GLU A 54 7.25 -0.11 -11.55
CA GLU A 54 8.04 1.09 -11.75
C GLU A 54 9.22 1.15 -10.77
N LYS A 55 10.41 1.47 -11.28
CA LYS A 55 11.59 1.64 -10.43
C LYS A 55 11.52 2.99 -9.74
N ILE A 56 11.63 2.97 -8.41
CA ILE A 56 11.69 4.18 -7.59
C ILE A 56 13.15 4.51 -7.34
N ASN A 57 13.57 5.72 -7.70
CA ASN A 57 14.95 6.16 -7.55
C ASN A 57 15.29 6.39 -6.07
N ASN A 58 16.09 5.48 -5.52
CA ASN A 58 16.57 5.50 -4.14
C ASN A 58 17.91 6.23 -4.03
N ILE A 59 17.94 7.31 -3.25
CA ILE A 59 19.16 8.08 -2.95
C ILE A 59 19.92 7.47 -1.76
N GLY A 60 19.19 6.93 -0.78
CA GLY A 60 19.76 6.44 0.47
C GLY A 60 18.70 6.34 1.55
N THR A 61 19.15 6.16 2.78
CA THR A 61 18.28 6.01 3.95
C THR A 61 18.65 6.98 5.05
N MET A 62 17.66 7.43 5.82
CA MET A 62 17.88 8.11 7.10
C MET A 62 16.99 7.54 8.19
N THR A 63 17.37 7.76 9.43
CA THR A 63 16.53 7.44 10.59
C THR A 63 15.83 8.71 11.09
N ILE A 64 14.50 8.69 11.11
CA ILE A 64 13.68 9.77 11.68
C ILE A 64 13.03 9.25 12.96
N LYS A 65 13.11 10.03 14.04
CA LYS A 65 12.39 9.74 15.29
C LYS A 65 10.93 10.19 15.13
N CYS A 66 10.00 9.26 15.14
CA CYS A 66 8.59 9.49 14.86
C CYS A 66 7.70 9.31 16.11
N GLY A 67 6.54 9.95 16.11
CA GLY A 67 5.58 9.87 17.21
C GLY A 67 5.99 10.61 18.48
N LYS A 68 5.14 10.55 19.51
CA LYS A 68 5.40 11.16 20.82
C LYS A 68 6.60 10.53 21.51
N ASP A 69 6.72 9.21 21.41
CA ASP A 69 7.79 8.43 22.04
C ASP A 69 9.09 8.43 21.23
N ARG A 70 9.14 9.21 20.14
CA ARG A 70 10.35 9.41 19.31
C ARG A 70 10.96 8.09 18.81
N ILE A 71 10.11 7.13 18.45
CA ILE A 71 10.49 5.80 17.99
C ILE A 71 11.26 5.95 16.66
N PRO A 72 12.50 5.43 16.57
CA PRO A 72 13.30 5.57 15.35
C PRO A 72 12.71 4.73 14.22
N GLN A 73 12.57 5.34 13.04
CA GLN A 73 12.08 4.72 11.83
C GLN A 73 13.02 5.01 10.67
N VAL A 74 13.38 3.97 9.91
CA VAL A 74 14.22 4.13 8.71
C VAL A 74 13.33 4.53 7.54
N PHE A 75 13.69 5.62 6.86
CA PHE A 75 13.04 6.10 5.64
C PHE A 75 14.02 6.02 4.47
N PHE A 76 13.55 5.52 3.34
CA PHE A 76 14.26 5.65 2.07
C PHE A 76 13.97 7.02 1.46
N ILE A 77 15.02 7.73 1.09
CA ILE A 77 14.93 9.02 0.42
C ILE A 77 14.82 8.75 -1.07
N THR A 78 13.73 9.21 -1.68
CA THR A 78 13.46 8.89 -3.09
C THR A 78 13.13 10.11 -3.92
N LYS A 79 13.61 10.12 -5.18
CA LYS A 79 13.12 11.03 -6.22
C LYS A 79 11.85 10.45 -6.82
N THR A 80 10.70 10.82 -6.24
CA THR A 80 9.35 10.43 -6.69
C THR A 80 8.38 11.58 -6.44
N ASP A 81 7.36 11.69 -7.29
CA ASP A 81 6.28 12.68 -7.15
C ASP A 81 5.18 12.24 -6.18
N GLY A 82 5.22 10.96 -5.76
CA GLY A 82 4.27 10.38 -4.82
C GLY A 82 4.28 11.02 -3.42
N PRO A 83 3.40 10.54 -2.52
CA PRO A 83 3.41 10.98 -1.13
C PRO A 83 4.58 10.37 -0.35
N ASN A 84 4.90 10.94 0.81
CA ASN A 84 5.68 10.21 1.81
C ASN A 84 4.85 9.03 2.32
N ILE A 85 5.49 7.90 2.55
CA ILE A 85 4.81 6.67 2.95
C ILE A 85 5.35 6.22 4.30
N LEU A 86 4.43 5.87 5.20
CA LEU A 86 4.71 5.06 6.37
C LEU A 86 4.20 3.65 6.07
N SER A 87 5.14 2.71 5.95
CA SER A 87 4.89 1.31 5.62
C SER A 87 4.15 0.58 6.73
N LEU A 88 3.72 -0.66 6.46
CA LEU A 88 3.12 -1.52 7.48
C LEU A 88 4.01 -1.68 8.72
N GLN A 89 5.32 -1.87 8.52
CA GLN A 89 6.27 -2.02 9.62
C GLN A 89 6.33 -0.76 10.49
N GLY A 90 6.40 0.42 9.85
CA GLY A 90 6.38 1.69 10.56
C GLY A 90 5.05 1.96 11.26
N CYS A 91 3.93 1.64 10.62
CA CYS A 91 2.60 1.77 11.22
C CYS A 91 2.45 0.91 12.47
N ARG A 92 2.96 -0.33 12.45
CA ARG A 92 2.95 -1.23 13.61
C ARG A 92 3.88 -0.74 14.72
N ALA A 93 5.09 -0.29 14.36
CA ALA A 93 6.05 0.21 15.33
C ALA A 93 5.57 1.46 16.06
N LEU A 94 4.74 2.28 15.42
CA LEU A 94 4.11 3.47 16.01
C LEU A 94 2.72 3.20 16.59
N ASP A 95 2.29 1.94 16.67
CA ASP A 95 0.96 1.51 17.13
C ASP A 95 -0.22 2.21 16.43
N LEU A 96 -0.05 2.58 15.16
CA LEU A 96 -1.08 3.18 14.32
C LEU A 96 -1.98 2.14 13.65
N VAL A 97 -1.46 0.92 13.49
CA VAL A 97 -2.16 -0.21 12.87
C VAL A 97 -1.93 -1.46 13.69
N LYS A 98 -3.03 -2.07 14.14
CA LYS A 98 -3.04 -3.40 14.75
C LYS A 98 -3.58 -4.41 13.75
N ILE A 99 -2.76 -5.41 13.42
CA ILE A 99 -3.23 -6.55 12.62
C ILE A 99 -3.88 -7.55 13.57
N ASN A 100 -5.21 -7.68 13.50
CA ASN A 100 -5.92 -8.70 14.25
C ASN A 100 -5.91 -10.01 13.45
N CYS A 101 -4.94 -10.87 13.73
CA CYS A 101 -4.88 -12.22 13.19
C CYS A 101 -5.58 -13.24 14.09
N ASN A 102 -6.50 -12.83 14.98
CA ASN A 102 -7.27 -13.75 15.82
C ASN A 102 -8.35 -14.48 14.99
N ILE A 103 -7.92 -15.05 13.87
CA ILE A 103 -8.60 -16.10 13.15
C ILE A 103 -8.26 -17.36 13.94
N SER A 104 -8.99 -17.58 15.04
CA SER A 104 -8.96 -18.90 15.62
C SER A 104 -9.56 -19.83 14.56
N ASN A 105 -8.80 -20.82 14.08
CA ASN A 105 -9.30 -21.94 13.28
C ASN A 105 -10.24 -22.82 14.13
N LYS A 106 -11.18 -22.23 14.87
CA LYS A 106 -12.11 -22.94 15.73
C LYS A 106 -13.18 -23.66 14.92
N THR A 107 -13.31 -23.33 13.64
CA THR A 107 -14.30 -23.93 12.74
C THR A 107 -13.60 -24.44 11.50
N THR A 108 -13.32 -25.74 11.52
CA THR A 108 -12.94 -26.50 10.33
C THR A 108 -14.16 -26.55 9.42
N VAL A 109 -14.12 -25.81 8.33
CA VAL A 109 -15.10 -25.93 7.26
C VAL A 109 -14.62 -27.04 6.34
N ASN A 110 -15.28 -28.20 6.38
CA ASN A 110 -14.92 -29.35 5.55
C ASN A 110 -15.87 -29.52 4.36
N SER A 111 -17.02 -28.83 4.37
CA SER A 111 -18.03 -28.91 3.32
C SER A 111 -18.76 -27.57 3.10
N VAL A 112 -19.51 -27.48 2.00
CA VAL A 112 -20.38 -26.34 1.69
C VAL A 112 -21.54 -26.24 2.70
N GLU A 113 -22.08 -27.38 3.14
CA GLU A 113 -23.09 -27.44 4.19
C GLU A 113 -22.58 -26.90 5.54
N ASP A 114 -21.30 -27.11 5.86
CA ASP A 114 -20.69 -26.52 7.05
C ASP A 114 -20.74 -24.98 6.97
N LEU A 115 -20.42 -24.40 5.80
CA LEU A 115 -20.51 -22.94 5.58
C LEU A 115 -21.93 -22.41 5.75
N LYS A 116 -22.91 -23.08 5.15
CA LYS A 116 -24.33 -22.68 5.26
C LYS A 116 -24.80 -22.74 6.72
N THR A 117 -24.34 -23.74 7.46
CA THR A 117 -24.69 -23.91 8.89
C THR A 117 -23.99 -22.87 9.77
N LEU A 118 -22.72 -22.57 9.47
CA LEU A 118 -21.92 -21.58 10.19
C LEU A 118 -22.35 -20.13 9.93
N PHE A 119 -22.82 -19.85 8.71
CA PHE A 119 -23.21 -18.51 8.26
C PHE A 119 -24.58 -18.52 7.57
N PRO A 120 -25.66 -18.86 8.31
CA PRO A 120 -27.00 -19.03 7.72
C PRO A 120 -27.53 -17.74 7.06
N GLY A 121 -27.10 -16.57 7.52
CA GLY A 121 -27.51 -15.27 6.94
C GLY A 121 -26.68 -14.79 5.75
N GLN A 122 -25.53 -15.43 5.46
CA GLN A 122 -24.60 -14.96 4.42
C GLN A 122 -24.79 -15.66 3.06
N SER A 123 -25.51 -16.77 3.05
CA SER A 123 -25.73 -17.56 1.83
C SER A 123 -26.84 -16.97 0.95
N ASP A 124 -27.79 -16.24 1.56
CA ASP A 124 -29.05 -15.86 0.90
C ASP A 124 -29.22 -14.35 0.66
N THR A 125 -28.30 -13.50 1.14
CA THR A 125 -28.51 -12.04 1.14
C THR A 125 -27.51 -11.22 0.32
N ILE A 126 -26.30 -11.72 0.04
CA ILE A 126 -25.30 -10.98 -0.74
C ILE A 126 -25.35 -11.42 -2.20
N GLY A 127 -25.75 -10.50 -3.09
CA GLY A 127 -25.82 -10.76 -4.54
C GLY A 127 -27.17 -11.24 -5.06
N SER A 128 -28.21 -11.24 -4.22
CA SER A 128 -29.59 -11.48 -4.65
C SER A 128 -30.11 -10.23 -5.38
N PHE A 129 -29.93 -10.19 -6.70
CA PHE A 129 -30.51 -9.17 -7.55
C PHE A 129 -32.00 -9.47 -7.74
N GLN A 130 -32.85 -8.43 -7.72
CA GLN A 130 -34.28 -8.64 -7.99
C GLN A 130 -34.48 -9.11 -9.44
N GLY A 131 -35.19 -10.23 -9.61
CA GLY A 131 -35.54 -10.79 -10.91
C GLY A 131 -34.83 -12.11 -11.24
N ASN A 132 -35.35 -12.83 -12.22
CA ASN A 132 -34.69 -14.02 -12.77
C ASN A 132 -33.71 -13.60 -13.86
N PHE A 133 -32.44 -14.02 -13.74
CA PHE A 133 -31.41 -13.76 -14.75
C PHE A 133 -30.89 -15.07 -15.31
N HIS A 134 -30.79 -15.16 -16.65
CA HIS A 134 -30.13 -16.26 -17.34
C HIS A 134 -28.71 -15.84 -17.69
N ILE A 135 -27.73 -16.34 -16.93
CA ILE A 135 -26.30 -16.08 -17.17
C ILE A 135 -25.73 -17.29 -17.90
N GLN A 136 -25.27 -17.10 -19.14
CA GLN A 136 -24.63 -18.15 -19.93
C GLN A 136 -23.26 -17.66 -20.40
N ILE A 137 -22.24 -18.48 -20.18
CA ILE A 137 -20.91 -18.24 -20.74
C ILE A 137 -20.99 -18.54 -22.25
N ASP A 138 -20.52 -17.61 -23.07
CA ASP A 138 -20.35 -17.84 -24.50
C ASP A 138 -19.37 -19.01 -24.68
N LYS A 139 -19.78 -20.05 -25.43
CA LYS A 139 -18.96 -21.23 -25.69
C LYS A 139 -17.66 -20.91 -26.41
N ASN A 140 -17.61 -19.76 -27.09
CA ASN A 140 -16.43 -19.27 -27.80
C ASN A 140 -15.65 -18.22 -27.00
N ALA A 141 -16.03 -17.95 -25.74
CA ALA A 141 -15.31 -17.01 -24.89
C ALA A 141 -13.87 -17.49 -24.68
N THR A 142 -12.91 -16.66 -25.08
CA THR A 142 -11.50 -16.91 -24.84
C THR A 142 -11.13 -16.34 -23.46
N PRO A 143 -10.44 -17.09 -22.58
CA PRO A 143 -9.94 -16.53 -21.33
C PRO A 143 -8.98 -15.38 -21.63
N VAL A 144 -9.28 -14.19 -21.10
CA VAL A 144 -8.41 -13.02 -21.24
C VAL A 144 -7.98 -12.57 -19.85
N VAL A 145 -6.67 -12.53 -19.63
CA VAL A 145 -6.09 -11.87 -18.46
C VAL A 145 -6.05 -10.37 -18.76
N GLN A 146 -6.85 -9.58 -18.05
CA GLN A 146 -6.78 -8.12 -18.14
C GLN A 146 -5.90 -7.56 -17.02
N PRO A 147 -5.09 -6.53 -17.29
CA PRO A 147 -4.30 -5.87 -16.26
C PRO A 147 -5.22 -5.23 -15.20
N PRO A 148 -4.70 -4.98 -13.97
CA PRO A 148 -5.43 -4.28 -12.93
C PRO A 148 -6.02 -2.96 -13.45
N ARG A 149 -7.31 -2.74 -13.23
CA ARG A 149 -8.01 -1.53 -13.71
C ARG A 149 -8.16 -0.54 -12.56
N LYS A 150 -7.88 0.75 -12.84
CA LYS A 150 -8.06 1.84 -11.87
C LYS A 150 -9.55 2.14 -11.59
N TYR A 151 -10.43 1.76 -12.51
CA TYR A 151 -11.88 1.91 -12.41
C TYR A 151 -12.59 0.80 -13.22
N PRO A 152 -13.85 0.48 -12.90
CA PRO A 152 -14.65 -0.47 -13.68
C PRO A 152 -14.77 -0.06 -15.17
N VAL A 153 -14.77 -1.04 -16.08
CA VAL A 153 -14.79 -0.74 -17.54
C VAL A 153 -16.07 -0.05 -17.99
N HIS A 154 -17.20 -0.34 -17.34
CA HIS A 154 -18.50 0.20 -17.71
C HIS A 154 -18.59 1.72 -17.49
N ILE A 155 -17.83 2.29 -16.54
CA ILE A 155 -17.78 3.74 -16.30
C ILE A 155 -16.66 4.46 -17.07
N LYS A 156 -15.87 3.75 -17.89
CA LYS A 156 -14.71 4.34 -18.59
C LYS A 156 -15.09 5.52 -19.50
N ASN A 157 -16.27 5.48 -20.10
CA ASN A 157 -16.73 6.53 -21.02
C ASN A 157 -17.24 7.77 -20.28
N GLU A 158 -17.71 7.62 -19.04
CA GLU A 158 -18.19 8.72 -18.19
C GLU A 158 -17.05 9.50 -17.51
N LEU A 159 -15.86 8.89 -17.46
CA LEU A 159 -14.63 9.48 -16.90
C LEU A 159 -13.81 10.27 -17.93
N LYS A 160 -14.33 10.47 -19.15
CA LYS A 160 -13.67 11.23 -20.22
C LYS A 160 -13.93 12.72 -20.10
#